data_AF-A0A921FD67-F1
#
_entry.id   AF-A0A921FD67-F1
#
_cell.length_a   1.000
_cell.length_b   1.000
_cell.length_c   1.000
_cell.angle_alpha   90.00
_cell.angle_beta   90.00
_cell.angle_gamma   90.00
#
_symmetry.space_group_name_H-M   'P 1'
#
loop_
_entity.id
_entity.type
_entity.pdbx_description
1 polymer ?
#
loop_
_entity_poly.entity_id
_entity_poly.type
_entity_poly.pdbx_seq_one_letter_code
_entity_poly.pdbx_strand_id
1 'polypeptide(L)'
;MNKAKIHYYDIGDYLSREGKLHIIKQFGSIERIPWTILQPNEHGDWINHRNEMFKSFIPIEPEKKFAKGQKSFFTAQSCGVVTSRDAWVYGSSKEKITSKINQS
;
A
#
# COMPACT_ATOMS: atom_id res chain seq x y z
N MET A 1 -32.16 3.45 -2.79
CA MET A 1 -31.28 2.57 -1.99
C MET A 1 -30.48 3.45 -1.03
N ASN A 2 -30.56 3.21 0.28
CA ASN A 2 -29.78 3.97 1.25
C ASN A 2 -28.33 3.46 1.26
N LYS A 3 -27.35 4.38 1.31
CA LYS A 3 -25.94 4.01 1.47
C LYS A 3 -25.73 3.39 2.87
N ALA A 4 -24.94 2.31 2.93
CA ALA A 4 -24.54 1.70 4.20
C ALA A 4 -23.64 2.66 5.02
N LYS A 5 -23.67 2.52 6.35
CA LYS A 5 -22.80 3.29 7.26
C LYS A 5 -21.54 2.48 7.60
N ILE A 6 -20.39 3.15 7.66
CA ILE A 6 -19.12 2.56 8.05
C ILE A 6 -18.80 3.02 9.47
N HIS A 7 -18.75 2.07 10.41
CA HIS A 7 -18.34 2.30 11.79
C HIS A 7 -16.87 1.91 11.95
N TYR A 8 -16.00 2.88 12.24
CA TYR A 8 -14.57 2.68 12.34
C TYR A 8 -14.06 3.05 13.73
N TYR A 9 -13.11 2.26 14.23
CA TYR A 9 -12.37 2.57 15.44
C TYR A 9 -10.93 2.08 15.26
N ASP A 10 -9.98 2.97 15.44
CA ASP A 10 -8.56 2.61 15.49
C ASP A 10 -8.22 2.18 16.92
N ILE A 11 -7.61 1.00 17.07
CA ILE A 11 -7.22 0.48 18.38
C ILE A 11 -6.02 1.23 18.97
N GLY A 12 -5.27 1.96 18.14
CA GLY A 12 -4.10 2.75 18.53
C GLY A 12 -2.77 2.08 18.20
N ASP A 13 -1.76 2.94 18.02
CA ASP A 13 -0.40 2.54 17.68
C ASP A 13 0.39 2.02 18.89
N TYR A 14 1.45 1.26 18.60
CA TYR A 14 2.46 0.82 19.60
C TYR A 14 1.92 -0.01 20.78
N LEU A 15 0.71 -0.54 20.69
CA LEU A 15 0.16 -1.43 21.70
C LEU A 15 0.69 -2.86 21.56
N SER A 16 1.07 -3.47 22.69
CA SER A 16 1.30 -4.92 22.76
C SER A 16 0.00 -5.69 22.53
N ARG A 17 0.13 -7.00 22.33
CA ARG A 17 -1.02 -7.90 22.25
C ARG A 17 -1.93 -7.77 23.48
N GLU A 18 -1.36 -7.75 24.68
CA GLU A 18 -2.07 -7.68 25.96
C GLU A 18 -2.78 -6.33 26.11
N GLY A 19 -2.15 -5.23 25.68
CA GLY A 19 -2.78 -3.91 25.67
C GLY A 19 -4.02 -3.88 24.78
N LYS A 20 -3.93 -4.42 23.56
CA LYS A 20 -5.08 -4.54 22.65
C LYS A 20 -6.21 -5.37 23.24
N LEU A 21 -5.89 -6.52 23.85
CA LEU A 21 -6.88 -7.39 24.50
C LEU A 21 -7.54 -6.72 25.70
N HIS A 22 -6.78 -5.94 26.48
CA HIS A 22 -7.32 -5.19 27.61
C HIS A 22 -8.37 -4.17 27.16
N ILE A 23 -8.09 -3.41 26.10
CA ILE A 23 -9.03 -2.43 25.51
C ILE A 23 -10.33 -3.11 25.05
N ILE A 24 -10.22 -4.23 24.30
CA ILE A 24 -11.40 -4.99 23.86
C ILE A 24 -12.22 -5.48 25.05
N LYS A 25 -11.55 -5.98 26.10
CA LYS A 25 -12.21 -6.44 27.33
C LYS A 25 -12.92 -5.30 28.05
N GLN A 26 -12.34 -4.09 28.09
CA GLN A 26 -12.97 -2.91 28.67
C GLN A 26 -14.24 -2.49 27.92
N PHE A 27 -14.22 -2.53 26.58
CA PHE A 27 -15.44 -2.25 25.79
C PHE A 27 -16.52 -3.30 26.04
N GLY A 28 -16.16 -4.58 26.06
CA GLY A 28 -17.07 -5.70 26.37
C GLY A 28 -18.15 -5.99 25.32
N SER A 29 -18.50 -5.03 24.47
CA SER A 29 -19.40 -5.16 23.32
C SER A 29 -19.09 -4.09 22.28
N ILE A 30 -19.42 -4.36 21.01
CA ILE A 30 -19.35 -3.39 19.92
C ILE A 30 -20.21 -2.14 20.17
N GLU A 31 -21.26 -2.25 20.98
CA GLU A 31 -22.16 -1.13 21.31
C GLU A 31 -21.46 -0.04 22.15
N ARG A 32 -20.39 -0.40 22.87
CA ARG A 32 -19.66 0.52 23.75
C ARG A 32 -18.40 1.10 23.11
N ILE A 33 -18.08 0.69 21.88
CA ILE A 33 -16.95 1.24 21.15
C ILE A 33 -17.32 2.66 20.69
N PRO A 34 -16.48 3.67 20.94
CA PRO A 34 -16.73 5.03 20.48
C PRO A 34 -16.44 5.15 18.98
N TRP A 35 -17.36 4.62 18.17
CA TRP A 35 -17.24 4.57 16.72
C TRP A 35 -17.11 5.97 16.09
N THR A 36 -16.17 6.10 15.17
CA THR A 36 -16.14 7.18 14.19
C THR A 36 -16.89 6.72 12.95
N ILE A 37 -17.88 7.51 12.50
CA ILE A 37 -18.61 7.20 11.26
C ILE A 37 -17.84 7.78 10.08
N LEU A 38 -17.37 6.90 9.19
CA LEU A 38 -16.61 7.31 8.02
C LEU A 38 -17.51 7.52 6.80
N GLN A 39 -17.09 8.44 5.95
CA GLN A 39 -17.63 8.63 4.60
C GLN A 39 -16.51 8.37 3.60
N PRO A 40 -16.66 7.37 2.71
CA PRO A 40 -15.71 7.16 1.63
C PRO A 40 -15.62 8.40 0.74
N ASN A 41 -14.42 8.74 0.29
CA ASN A 41 -14.23 9.78 -0.73
C ASN A 41 -14.65 9.28 -2.13
N GLU A 42 -14.52 10.13 -3.15
CA GLU A 42 -14.84 9.80 -4.55
C GLU A 42 -14.03 8.62 -5.12
N HIS A 43 -12.88 8.30 -4.52
CA HIS A 43 -12.02 7.17 -4.90
C HIS A 43 -12.33 5.90 -4.12
N GLY A 44 -13.25 5.95 -3.16
CA GLY A 44 -13.61 4.84 -2.28
C GLY A 44 -12.71 4.65 -1.06
N ASP A 45 -11.82 5.60 -0.75
CA ASP A 45 -10.93 5.51 0.41
C ASP A 45 -11.73 5.72 1.70
N TRP A 46 -11.58 4.83 2.70
CA TRP A 46 -12.26 4.96 3.99
C TRP A 46 -11.47 5.85 4.96
N ILE A 47 -10.17 5.57 5.08
CA ILE A 47 -9.18 6.31 5.87
C ILE A 47 -8.04 6.76 4.96
N ASN A 48 -7.18 7.67 5.43
CA ASN A 48 -6.02 8.17 4.68
C ASN A 48 -6.38 8.69 3.29
N HIS A 49 -7.36 9.59 3.23
CA HIS A 49 -7.85 10.15 1.97
C HIS A 49 -6.73 10.84 1.21
N ARG A 50 -6.65 10.56 -0.08
CA ARG A 50 -5.72 11.23 -0.99
C ARG A 50 -6.02 12.73 -1.03
N ASN A 51 -4.97 13.54 -1.19
CA ASN A 51 -5.14 14.97 -1.41
C ASN A 51 -5.41 15.25 -2.89
N GLU A 52 -6.59 15.77 -3.20
CA GLU A 52 -7.02 16.09 -4.56
C GLU A 52 -6.10 17.08 -5.28
N MET A 53 -5.41 17.96 -4.54
CA MET A 53 -4.42 18.88 -5.12
C MET A 53 -3.28 18.15 -5.82
N PHE A 54 -2.96 16.92 -5.40
CA PHE A 54 -1.89 16.14 -6.02
C PHE A 54 -2.14 15.87 -7.50
N LYS A 55 -3.41 15.77 -7.92
CA LYS A 55 -3.78 15.60 -9.34
C LYS A 55 -3.40 16.81 -10.21
N SER A 56 -3.13 17.98 -9.61
CA SER A 56 -2.74 19.18 -10.35
C SER A 56 -1.26 19.25 -10.72
N PHE A 57 -0.42 18.41 -10.08
CA PHE A 57 1.02 18.38 -10.35
C PHE A 57 1.32 17.65 -11.66
N ILE A 58 2.49 17.95 -12.24
CA ILE A 58 2.98 17.22 -13.41
C ILE A 58 3.26 15.78 -13.00
N PRO A 59 2.62 14.77 -13.62
CA PRO A 59 2.92 13.37 -13.36
C PRO A 59 4.39 13.03 -13.63
N ILE A 60 5.00 12.23 -12.75
CA ILE A 60 6.36 11.73 -12.96
C ILE A 60 6.37 10.73 -14.13
N GLU A 61 5.41 9.80 -14.14
CA GLU A 61 5.27 8.76 -15.17
C GLU A 61 4.10 9.03 -16.11
N PRO A 62 4.16 8.54 -17.36
CA PRO A 62 3.02 8.61 -18.27
C PRO A 62 1.99 7.54 -17.94
N GLU A 63 0.73 7.78 -18.28
CA GLU A 63 -0.33 6.76 -18.21
C GLU A 63 -0.01 5.58 -19.15
N LYS A 64 0.55 5.89 -20.33
CA LYS A 64 1.01 4.89 -21.30
C LYS A 64 2.46 5.13 -21.71
N LYS A 65 3.34 4.17 -21.41
CA LYS A 65 4.77 4.21 -21.75
C LYS A 65 4.98 4.44 -23.24
N PHE A 66 5.93 5.32 -23.56
CA PHE A 66 6.37 5.69 -24.92
C PHE A 66 5.28 6.30 -25.82
N ALA A 67 4.07 6.56 -25.31
CA ALA A 67 3.03 7.21 -26.10
C ALA A 67 3.36 8.69 -26.32
N LYS A 68 3.19 9.17 -27.55
CA LYS A 68 3.37 10.60 -27.89
C LYS A 68 2.27 11.43 -27.22
N GLY A 69 2.60 12.65 -26.82
CA GLY A 69 1.63 13.61 -26.27
C GLY A 69 1.20 13.35 -24.82
N GLN A 70 1.83 12.40 -24.13
CA GLN A 70 1.64 12.22 -22.68
C GLN A 70 2.20 13.43 -21.93
N LYS A 71 1.45 13.93 -20.93
CA LYS A 71 1.87 15.04 -20.08
C LYS A 71 2.52 14.49 -18.81
N SER A 72 3.75 14.02 -18.93
CA SER A 72 4.55 13.51 -17.80
C SER A 72 6.01 13.94 -17.94
N PHE A 73 6.75 13.90 -16.84
CA PHE A 73 8.18 14.25 -16.85
C PHE A 73 9.01 13.19 -17.57
N PHE A 74 8.79 11.90 -17.27
CA PHE A 74 9.43 10.78 -17.97
C PHE A 74 8.53 10.20 -19.06
N THR A 75 9.13 9.53 -20.04
CA THR A 75 8.42 8.86 -21.15
C THR A 75 8.13 7.38 -20.87
N ALA A 76 8.79 6.81 -19.86
CA ALA A 76 8.60 5.44 -19.42
C ALA A 76 9.07 5.29 -17.97
N GLN A 77 8.58 4.22 -17.37
CA GLN A 77 8.95 3.74 -16.04
C GLN A 77 9.09 2.21 -16.14
N SER A 78 9.71 1.60 -15.15
CA SER A 78 9.72 0.15 -14.99
C SER A 78 9.76 -0.19 -13.52
N CYS A 79 9.16 -1.32 -13.15
CA CYS A 79 9.40 -1.91 -11.84
C CYS A 79 10.82 -2.48 -11.76
N GLY A 80 11.28 -2.72 -10.53
CA GLY A 80 12.52 -3.48 -10.31
C GLY A 80 12.42 -4.91 -10.86
N VAL A 81 13.58 -5.52 -11.11
CA VAL A 81 13.66 -6.92 -11.57
C VAL A 81 13.14 -7.85 -10.47
N VAL A 82 12.23 -8.76 -10.83
CA VAL A 82 11.76 -9.84 -9.97
C VAL A 82 12.32 -11.14 -10.51
N THR A 83 13.25 -11.77 -9.78
CA THR A 83 13.90 -12.98 -10.28
C THR A 83 13.16 -14.27 -9.95
N SER A 84 12.33 -14.27 -8.90
CA SER A 84 11.68 -15.45 -8.31
C SER A 84 12.63 -16.59 -7.88
N ARG A 85 13.96 -16.34 -7.88
CA ARG A 85 15.01 -17.29 -7.50
C ARG A 85 16.29 -16.58 -7.03
N ASP A 86 16.14 -15.55 -6.20
CA ASP A 86 17.23 -14.65 -5.80
C ASP A 86 18.45 -15.39 -5.25
N ALA A 87 18.24 -16.45 -4.46
CA ALA A 87 19.32 -17.25 -3.90
C ALA A 87 20.25 -17.89 -4.95
N TRP A 88 19.81 -18.04 -6.20
CA TRP A 88 20.59 -18.59 -7.33
C TRP A 88 21.17 -17.52 -8.24
N VAL A 89 20.43 -16.44 -8.49
CA VAL A 89 20.77 -15.47 -9.55
C VAL A 89 21.19 -14.09 -9.04
N TYR A 90 21.14 -13.86 -7.72
CA TYR A 90 21.54 -12.61 -7.08
C TYR A 90 22.53 -12.85 -5.94
N GLY A 91 23.49 -11.95 -5.77
CA GLY A 91 24.53 -12.05 -4.74
C GLY A 91 25.68 -11.08 -4.97
N SER A 92 26.61 -11.01 -4.02
CA SER A 92 27.76 -10.09 -4.08
C SER A 92 28.95 -10.64 -4.87
N SER A 93 29.13 -11.96 -4.96
CA SER A 93 30.22 -12.59 -5.73
C SER A 93 29.72 -13.06 -7.08
N LYS A 94 30.31 -12.49 -8.14
CA LYS A 94 30.05 -12.85 -9.53
C LYS A 94 30.35 -14.33 -9.78
N GLU A 95 31.50 -14.82 -9.30
CA GLU A 95 31.96 -16.20 -9.51
C GLU A 95 30.98 -17.20 -8.90
N LYS A 96 30.50 -16.94 -7.68
CA LYS A 96 29.53 -17.80 -7.00
C LYS A 96 28.18 -17.82 -7.72
N ILE A 97 27.71 -16.68 -8.23
CA ILE A 97 26.46 -16.61 -9.00
C ILE A 97 26.61 -17.38 -10.30
N THR A 98 27.68 -17.17 -11.06
CA THR A 98 27.92 -17.90 -12.31
C THR A 98 27.97 -19.41 -12.07
N SER A 99 28.63 -19.86 -10.99
CA SER A 99 28.62 -21.28 -10.62
C SER A 99 27.23 -21.81 -10.29
N LYS A 100 26.41 -21.06 -9.54
CA LYS A 100 25.03 -21.46 -9.18
C LYS A 100 24.13 -21.55 -10.41
N ILE A 101 24.26 -20.61 -11.35
CA ILE A 101 23.50 -20.58 -12.60
C ILE A 101 23.86 -21.77 -13.48
N ASN A 102 25.15 -22.12 -13.56
CA ASN A 102 25.60 -23.25 -14.39
C ASN A 102 25.23 -24.63 -13.81
N GLN A 103 24.73 -24.69 -12.58
CA GLN A 103 24.33 -25.93 -11.90
C GLN A 103 22.81 -26.09 -11.77
N SER A 104 22.03 -25.11 -12.21
CA SER A 104 20.56 -25.12 -12.18
C SER A 104 19.98 -25.65 -13.48
#